data_AF-C6KML3-F1
#
_entry.id   AF-C6KML3-F1
#
_cell.length_a   1.000
_cell.length_b   1.000
_cell.length_c   1.000
_cell.angle_alpha   90.00
_cell.angle_beta   90.00
_cell.angle_gamma   90.00
#
_symmetry.space_group_name_H-M   'P 1'
#
loop_
_entity.id
_entity.type
_entity.pdbx_description
1 polymer ?
#
loop_
_entity_poly.entity_id
_entity_poly.type
_entity_poly.pdbx_seq_one_letter_code
_entity_poly.pdbx_strand_id
1 'polypeptide(L)'
;NSSFHHRINIYEIIKPATANSKFPVTRLLDTRLVTQNASRWESFDVTPAVMRWTAQGLTNHGFVVEVAHPEDSHGASKRHVRISRSLHQDEHSWPQIRPLLVTFGHDGKGRPLHRREKRQAKHKQRKRL
;
A
#
# COMPACT_ATOMS: atom_id res chain seq x y z
N ASN A 1 -16.66 -15.94 20.51
CA ASN A 1 -15.40 -15.95 19.73
C ASN A 1 -15.01 -14.52 19.42
N SER A 2 -14.12 -13.92 20.21
CA SER A 2 -13.53 -12.62 19.89
C SER A 2 -12.42 -12.84 18.86
N SER A 3 -12.67 -12.48 17.61
CA SER A 3 -11.64 -12.46 16.58
C SER A 3 -10.77 -11.23 16.79
N PHE A 4 -9.54 -11.40 17.26
CA PHE A 4 -8.62 -10.28 17.38
C PHE A 4 -8.18 -9.79 16.00
N HIS A 5 -8.21 -8.49 15.80
CA HIS A 5 -7.83 -7.84 14.55
C HIS A 5 -6.63 -6.91 14.73
N HIS A 6 -5.81 -6.80 13.70
CA HIS A 6 -4.84 -5.71 13.55
C HIS A 6 -5.30 -4.78 12.44
N ARG A 7 -5.11 -3.48 12.63
CA ARG A 7 -5.23 -2.51 11.55
C ARG A 7 -3.84 -2.16 11.05
N ILE A 8 -3.55 -2.46 9.79
CA ILE A 8 -2.32 -2.07 9.12
C ILE A 8 -2.59 -0.79 8.35
N ASN A 9 -1.76 0.23 8.57
CA ASN A 9 -1.81 1.50 7.87
C ASN A 9 -0.51 1.68 7.08
N ILE A 10 -0.62 2.06 5.82
CA ILE A 10 0.51 2.35 4.93
C ILE A 10 0.56 3.84 4.67
N TYR A 11 1.70 4.46 4.94
CA TYR A 11 1.92 5.88 4.70
C TYR A 11 3.08 6.10 3.73
N GLU A 12 2.95 7.12 2.89
CA GLU A 12 4.07 7.72 2.17
C GLU A 12 4.80 8.71 3.08
N ILE A 13 6.14 8.71 3.03
CA ILE A 13 6.95 9.76 3.66
C ILE A 13 7.02 10.95 2.69
N ILE A 14 6.40 12.08 3.07
CA ILE A 14 6.47 13.32 2.31
C ILE A 14 7.74 14.09 2.66
N LYS A 15 8.09 14.15 3.95
CA LYS A 15 9.35 14.73 4.43
C LYS A 15 9.97 13.77 5.44
N PRO A 16 11.25 13.37 5.25
CA PRO A 16 11.91 12.48 6.18
C PRO A 16 12.14 13.18 7.53
N ALA A 17 12.33 12.38 8.59
CA ALA A 17 12.80 12.89 9.86
C ALA A 17 14.21 13.46 9.69
N THR A 18 14.50 14.57 10.37
CA THR A 18 15.79 15.25 10.34
C THR A 18 16.23 15.58 11.76
N ALA A 19 17.45 16.09 11.95
CA ALA A 19 17.93 16.52 13.27
C ALA A 19 16.97 17.52 13.95
N ASN A 20 16.28 18.35 13.17
CA ASN A 20 15.35 19.38 13.66
C ASN A 20 13.88 18.89 13.74
N SER A 21 13.56 17.72 13.18
CA SER A 21 12.21 17.14 13.21
C SER A 21 12.28 15.65 13.51
N LYS A 22 11.95 15.29 14.75
CA LYS A 22 12.02 13.92 15.25
C LYS A 22 11.09 12.94 14.50
N PHE A 23 10.01 13.44 13.91
CA PHE A 23 9.03 12.61 13.21
C PHE A 23 8.96 12.99 11.73
N PRO A 24 8.83 12.01 10.82
CA PRO A 24 8.59 12.27 9.41
C PRO A 24 7.20 12.86 9.19
N VAL A 25 7.05 13.70 8.17
CA VAL A 25 5.72 14.11 7.69
C VAL A 25 5.22 13.03 6.75
N THR A 26 4.11 12.40 7.11
CA THR A 26 3.56 11.24 6.40
C THR A 26 2.15 11.50 5.87
N ARG A 27 1.77 10.78 4.82
CA ARG A 27 0.39 10.76 4.28
C ARG A 27 -0.10 9.33 4.16
N LEU A 28 -1.27 9.06 4.73
CA LEU A 28 -1.92 7.74 4.65
C LEU A 28 -2.27 7.43 3.18
N LEU A 29 -1.93 6.23 2.73
CA LEU A 29 -2.24 5.72 1.40
C LEU A 29 -3.35 4.68 1.44
N ASP A 30 -3.19 3.68 2.32
CA ASP A 30 -4.10 2.54 2.41
C ASP A 30 -4.17 2.04 3.86
N THR A 31 -5.30 1.42 4.22
CA THR A 31 -5.55 0.84 5.53
C THR A 31 -6.32 -0.47 5.40
N ARG A 32 -5.96 -1.46 6.21
CA ARG A 32 -6.64 -2.77 6.20
C ARG A 32 -6.75 -3.34 7.60
N LEU A 33 -7.92 -3.91 7.90
CA LEU A 33 -8.12 -4.75 9.06
C LEU A 33 -7.81 -6.21 8.70
N VAL A 34 -6.88 -6.84 9.42
CA VAL A 34 -6.43 -8.21 9.20
C VAL A 34 -6.68 -9.06 10.45
N THR A 35 -7.05 -10.32 10.24
CA THR A 35 -7.26 -11.28 11.33
C THR A 35 -5.93 -11.90 11.77
N GLN A 36 -5.77 -12.13 13.07
CA GLN A 36 -4.53 -12.66 13.65
C GLN A 36 -4.22 -14.13 13.34
N ASN A 37 -5.21 -14.88 12.82
CA ASN A 37 -5.18 -16.33 12.78
C ASN A 37 -4.41 -16.94 11.59
N ALA A 38 -3.88 -16.14 10.66
CA ALA A 38 -3.15 -16.64 9.50
C ALA A 38 -1.93 -15.79 9.15
N SER A 39 -0.79 -16.45 8.91
CA SER A 39 0.37 -15.83 8.26
C SER A 39 0.14 -15.89 6.75
N ARG A 40 -0.14 -14.73 6.14
CA ARG A 40 -0.37 -14.61 4.70
C ARG A 40 0.17 -13.29 4.18
N TRP A 41 0.39 -13.24 2.88
CA TRP A 41 0.70 -11.98 2.18
C TRP A 41 -0.51 -11.06 2.18
N GLU A 42 -0.26 -9.80 2.51
CA GLU A 42 -1.23 -8.72 2.38
C GLU A 42 -0.71 -7.72 1.35
N SER A 43 -1.62 -7.20 0.52
CA SER A 43 -1.31 -6.24 -0.54
C SER A 43 -2.01 -4.91 -0.26
N PHE A 44 -1.30 -3.82 -0.51
CA PHE A 44 -1.75 -2.47 -0.24
C PHE A 44 -1.57 -1.59 -1.48
N ASP A 45 -2.53 -0.72 -1.74
CA ASP A 45 -2.44 0.19 -2.88
C ASP A 45 -1.52 1.39 -2.55
N VAL A 46 -0.35 1.39 -3.17
CA VAL A 46 0.63 2.48 -3.10
C VAL A 46 0.76 3.24 -4.42
N THR A 47 -0.12 2.98 -5.38
CA THR A 47 -0.13 3.61 -6.71
C THR A 47 -0.03 5.13 -6.64
N PRO A 48 -0.75 5.85 -5.75
CA PRO A 48 -0.65 7.30 -5.70
C PRO A 48 0.77 7.80 -5.38
N ALA A 49 1.49 7.12 -4.49
CA ALA A 49 2.86 7.48 -4.13
C ALA A 49 3.84 7.15 -5.26
N VAL A 50 3.71 5.96 -5.85
CA VAL A 50 4.55 5.56 -7.00
C VAL A 50 4.38 6.54 -8.16
N MET A 51 3.15 6.91 -8.52
CA MET A 51 2.88 7.89 -9.57
C MET A 51 3.50 9.25 -9.30
N ARG A 52 3.49 9.71 -8.04
CA ARG A 52 4.18 10.94 -7.64
C ARG A 52 5.69 10.85 -7.87
N TRP A 53 6.30 9.73 -7.50
CA TRP A 53 7.74 9.55 -7.65
C TRP A 53 8.16 9.41 -9.11
N THR A 54 7.40 8.64 -9.90
CA THR A 54 7.81 8.30 -11.27
C THR A 54 7.29 9.27 -12.33
N ALA A 55 6.06 9.77 -12.19
CA ALA A 55 5.42 10.63 -13.20
C ALA A 55 5.53 12.13 -12.87
N GLN A 56 5.54 12.49 -11.59
CA GLN A 56 5.63 13.89 -11.15
C GLN A 56 7.06 14.29 -10.72
N GLY A 57 8.01 13.34 -10.75
CA GLY A 57 9.41 13.59 -10.40
C GLY A 57 9.65 13.93 -8.92
N LEU A 58 8.71 13.58 -8.04
CA LEU A 58 8.90 13.82 -6.59
C LEU A 58 9.91 12.84 -6.00
N THR A 59 10.65 13.28 -5.00
CA THR A 59 11.63 12.44 -4.31
C THR A 59 10.94 11.27 -3.59
N ASN A 60 11.48 10.07 -3.76
CA ASN A 60 11.07 8.90 -3.01
C ASN A 60 11.77 8.88 -1.63
N HIS A 61 11.00 9.08 -0.56
CA HIS A 61 11.48 8.97 0.82
C HIS A 61 11.06 7.65 1.50
N GLY A 62 10.36 6.77 0.79
CA GLY A 62 9.90 5.47 1.28
C GLY A 62 8.50 5.50 1.90
N PHE A 63 8.17 4.38 2.53
CA PHE A 63 6.89 4.15 3.20
C PHE A 63 7.08 3.91 4.70
N VAL A 64 6.07 4.27 5.49
CA VAL A 64 5.91 3.83 6.88
C VAL A 64 4.78 2.81 6.94
N VAL A 65 5.01 1.71 7.64
CA VAL A 65 4.00 0.70 7.95
C VAL A 65 3.70 0.76 9.43
N GLU A 66 2.47 1.12 9.78
CA GLU A 66 2.00 1.13 11.16
C GLU A 66 1.05 -0.05 11.37
N VAL A 67 1.17 -0.69 12.53
CA VAL A 67 0.26 -1.75 12.97
C VAL A 67 -0.41 -1.28 14.26
N ALA A 68 -1.71 -1.02 14.17
CA ALA A 68 -2.55 -0.66 15.29
C ALA A 68 -3.38 -1.87 15.77
N HIS A 69 -3.71 -1.89 17.05
CA HIS A 69 -4.48 -2.95 17.71
C HIS A 69 -5.78 -2.35 18.27
N PRO A 70 -6.87 -2.30 17.49
CA PRO A 70 -8.07 -1.54 17.85
C PRO A 70 -8.80 -2.05 19.09
N GLU A 71 -8.66 -3.35 19.40
CA GLU A 71 -9.41 -4.04 20.47
C GLU A 71 -8.58 -4.24 21.76
N ASP A 72 -7.34 -3.75 21.80
CA ASP A 72 -6.40 -4.03 22.90
C ASP A 72 -6.58 -3.03 24.06
N SER A 73 -7.64 -3.19 24.86
CA SER A 73 -7.78 -2.52 26.16
C SER A 73 -6.91 -3.16 27.25
N HIS A 74 -6.38 -4.38 27.03
CA HIS A 74 -5.71 -5.17 28.06
C HIS A 74 -4.51 -5.96 27.51
N GLY A 75 -3.47 -5.27 27.05
CA GLY A 75 -2.04 -5.69 27.10
C GLY A 75 -1.59 -7.04 26.49
N ALA A 76 -2.51 -7.89 26.00
CA ALA A 76 -2.25 -9.30 25.69
C ALA A 76 -2.16 -9.56 24.17
N SER A 77 -2.65 -8.67 23.31
CA SER A 77 -2.56 -8.81 21.84
C SER A 77 -1.33 -8.12 21.22
N LYS A 78 -0.31 -7.80 22.04
CA LYS A 78 1.06 -7.50 21.57
C LYS A 78 1.78 -8.73 20.98
N ARG A 79 1.06 -9.66 20.34
CA ARG A 79 1.68 -10.59 19.40
C ARG A 79 2.08 -9.77 18.18
N HIS A 80 3.33 -9.33 18.22
CA HIS A 80 3.96 -8.46 17.24
C HIS A 80 3.61 -8.87 15.80
N VAL A 81 3.00 -7.96 15.04
CA VAL A 81 3.06 -8.05 13.58
C VAL A 81 4.51 -7.78 13.20
N ARG A 82 5.20 -8.84 12.76
CA ARG A 82 6.63 -8.80 12.49
C ARG A 82 6.85 -8.51 11.00
N ILE A 83 7.46 -7.36 10.73
CA ILE A 83 7.75 -6.86 9.38
C ILE A 83 9.23 -7.17 8.98
N SER A 84 9.98 -7.90 9.82
CA SER A 84 11.42 -8.16 9.67
C SER A 84 11.86 -9.58 10.10
N ARG A 85 13.13 -9.92 9.81
CA ARG A 85 13.85 -11.16 10.17
C ARG A 85 13.29 -11.83 11.42
N SER A 86 12.74 -13.03 11.29
CA SER A 86 12.30 -13.79 12.46
C SER A 86 13.53 -14.15 13.33
N LEU A 87 13.41 -14.03 14.67
CA LEU A 87 14.49 -14.41 15.60
C LEU A 87 14.95 -15.88 15.47
N HIS A 88 14.19 -16.71 14.74
CA HIS A 88 14.50 -18.11 14.44
C HIS A 88 14.57 -18.40 12.94
N GLN A 89 14.60 -17.36 12.08
CA GLN A 89 14.75 -17.55 10.64
C GLN A 89 16.22 -17.62 10.29
N ASP A 90 16.57 -18.64 9.52
CA ASP A 90 17.84 -18.71 8.82
C ASP A 90 18.04 -17.46 7.95
N GLU A 91 19.28 -17.01 7.84
CA GLU A 91 19.67 -15.85 7.03
C GLU A 91 19.25 -16.01 5.55
N HIS A 92 19.06 -17.25 5.11
CA HIS A 92 18.72 -17.64 3.75
C HIS A 92 17.23 -17.53 3.39
N SER A 93 16.29 -17.52 4.35
CA SER A 93 14.85 -17.41 4.03
C SER A 93 14.34 -15.97 3.93
N TRP A 94 15.00 -15.00 4.57
CA TRP A 94 14.57 -13.61 4.56
C TRP A 94 14.39 -13.00 3.14
N PRO A 95 15.26 -13.27 2.15
CA PRO A 95 15.06 -12.80 0.78
C PRO A 95 13.73 -13.24 0.15
N GLN A 96 13.16 -14.37 0.58
CA GLN A 96 11.92 -14.92 0.05
C GLN A 96 10.66 -14.26 0.66
N ILE A 97 10.78 -13.62 1.83
CA ILE A 97 9.63 -13.13 2.63
C ILE A 97 9.68 -11.60 2.85
N ARG A 98 10.74 -10.94 2.37
CA ARG A 98 10.86 -9.47 2.46
C ARG A 98 9.72 -8.76 1.72
N PRO A 99 9.26 -7.59 2.19
CA PRO A 99 8.26 -6.79 1.49
C PRO A 99 8.65 -6.50 0.03
N LEU A 100 7.68 -6.59 -0.88
CA LEU A 100 7.88 -6.35 -2.32
C LEU A 100 7.02 -5.18 -2.78
N LEU A 101 7.63 -4.26 -3.53
CA LEU A 101 6.91 -3.26 -4.32
C LEU A 101 6.70 -3.84 -5.72
N VAL A 102 5.45 -4.18 -6.05
CA VAL A 102 5.07 -4.67 -7.37
C VAL A 102 4.50 -3.51 -8.17
N THR A 103 5.07 -3.24 -9.35
CA THR A 103 4.59 -2.19 -10.26
C THR A 103 4.27 -2.78 -11.63
N PHE A 104 3.18 -2.32 -12.24
CA PHE A 104 2.83 -2.64 -13.62
C PHE A 104 3.11 -1.42 -14.48
N GLY A 105 4.17 -1.48 -15.26
CA GLY A 105 4.55 -0.44 -16.22
C GLY A 105 4.18 -0.83 -17.64
N HIS A 106 4.01 0.17 -18.50
CA HIS A 106 3.96 -0.01 -19.94
C HIS A 106 5.17 0.69 -20.56
N ASP A 107 5.97 -0.04 -21.32
CA ASP A 107 7.17 0.46 -21.99
C ASP A 107 6.88 1.39 -23.19
N GLY A 108 5.60 1.64 -23.48
CA GLY A 108 5.13 2.45 -24.60
C GLY A 108 5.31 1.78 -25.96
N LYS A 109 5.83 0.54 -26.00
CA LYS A 109 6.14 -0.19 -27.24
C LYS A 109 5.07 -1.23 -27.60
N GLY A 110 4.07 -1.45 -26.74
CA GLY A 110 2.99 -2.38 -27.01
C GLY A 110 1.79 -1.72 -27.69
N ARG A 111 1.28 -2.37 -28.74
CA ARG A 111 -0.02 -2.04 -29.33
C ARG A 111 -1.12 -2.43 -28.35
N PRO A 112 -2.17 -1.61 -28.13
CA PRO A 112 -3.30 -2.01 -27.28
C PRO A 112 -3.91 -3.31 -27.81
N LEU A 113 -3.93 -4.36 -26.98
CA LEU A 113 -4.52 -5.67 -27.37
C LEU A 113 -6.01 -5.57 -27.74
N HIS A 114 -6.69 -4.52 -27.29
CA HIS A 114 -8.03 -4.18 -27.76
C HIS A 114 -8.20 -2.67 -27.92
N ARG A 115 -8.49 -2.24 -29.14
CA ARG A 115 -9.12 -0.95 -29.41
C ARG A 115 -10.59 -1.07 -29.02
N ARG A 116 -10.95 -0.65 -27.81
CA ARG A 116 -12.37 -0.46 -27.45
C ARG A 116 -12.92 0.63 -28.37
N GLU A 117 -13.72 0.25 -29.36
CA GLU A 117 -14.49 1.23 -30.12
C GLU A 117 -15.35 2.03 -29.13
N LYS A 118 -15.07 3.33 -29.04
CA LYS A 118 -15.96 4.26 -28.35
C LYS A 118 -17.28 4.24 -29.11
N ARG A 119 -18.26 3.49 -28.60
CA ARG A 119 -19.67 3.71 -28.92
C ARG A 119 -20.04 5.10 -28.38
N GLN A 120 -19.72 6.14 -29.15
CA GLN A 120 -20.38 7.42 -28.95
C GLN A 120 -21.85 7.20 -29.25
N ALA A 121 -22.69 7.18 -28.21
CA ALA A 121 -24.12 7.32 -28.42
C ALA A 121 -24.34 8.71 -29.01
N LYS A 122 -24.66 8.79 -30.31
CA LYS A 122 -25.09 10.03 -30.94
C LYS A 122 -26.28 10.57 -30.14
N HIS A 123 -26.08 11.67 -29.43
CA HIS A 123 -27.16 12.36 -28.74
C HIS A 123 -28.13 12.89 -29.82
N LYS A 124 -29.27 12.24 -29.98
CA LYS A 124 -30.32 12.66 -30.91
C LYS A 124 -30.88 13.99 -30.38
N GLN A 125 -30.52 15.11 -31.00
CA GLN A 125 -31.11 16.41 -30.67
C GLN A 125 -32.62 16.32 -30.87
N ARG A 126 -33.37 16.43 -29.77
CA ARG A 126 -34.83 16.53 -29.80
C ARG A 126 -35.18 17.97 -30.18
N LYS A 127 -35.52 18.22 -31.44
CA LYS A 127 -36.13 19.49 -31.85
C LYS A 127 -37.48 19.61 -31.13
N ARG A 128 -37.68 20.69 -30.37
CA ARG A 128 -38.99 21.09 -29.86
C ARG A 128 -39.59 22.06 -30.87
N LEU A 129 -40.79 21.72 -31.34
CA LEU A 129 -41.77 22.65 -31.92
C LEU A 129 -42.38 23.49 -30.80
#